data_AF-A0A7Y6Q0V0-F1
#
_entry.id   AF-A0A7Y6Q0V0-F1
#
_cell.length_a   1.000
_cell.length_b   1.000
_cell.length_c   1.000
_cell.angle_alpha   90.00
_cell.angle_beta   90.00
_cell.angle_gamma   90.00
#
_symmetry.space_group_name_H-M   'P 1'
#
loop_
_entity.id
_entity.type
_entity.pdbx_description
1 polymer ?
#
loop_
_entity_poly.entity_id
_entity_poly.type
_entity_poly.pdbx_seq_one_letter_code
_entity_poly.pdbx_strand_id
1 'polypeptide(L)'
;MRSLVVIAILALAAGHVAAQPADVPNMIKFVENQPNDMDRSTWKEKRRDTARKLGQSKDKRAAPVLMHLAESETFDIIGDIAIEGLGNLGDQQAVPVLQAIVADAGRDKSSRDLAKKALQKLGAPESGPAAGAASGSGATVGSGAGSAATTTAVKTGTGTGSGSGSTGPKTTTAKTTTPTTTTTTAQADEPTGLETAEGTVEPGSDIETGLSGTRIGTQNTTEVEDLPELGDDVIAASERLTFALGTAGLSLRTLPADTMGNRDKRLDFDADVAAHYLRKLDTEKTSFAIGGDAHLVAGFLNPSGRAQTRGALFDVALAGEGRFYAGQLYGVGKVSTALSTQYTRYVDETNPDNDLKDSTFAADFLIALGGGYGRLVDVGSAIRVRRLGRALDNMRALGKPIDDATAKKLQLTWWALRKERSDFRALLATVEILREAGILLGEPNAALTYEILSVLRDTNVILRPSGLDVQVVISEGYLKRPTDDMGNCFITCGRMEQVIASAGYGAQLDEDKLELSGNAYARYRLFADDQQASPWAAGALARMRRFTYGEHGEQFGVFDLSGELAVSNDGVPMGDSDTSLRIAGELGFTYVINQVSGIRLAANIAEDAGAFVVGAKLEATYGFLDGRFAR
;
A
#
# COMPACT_ATOMS: atom_id res chain seq x y z
N MET A 1 -8.66 -23.19 49.03
CA MET A 1 -9.67 -22.59 48.15
C MET A 1 -9.13 -22.59 46.74
N ARG A 2 -9.52 -23.59 45.94
CA ARG A 2 -9.21 -23.71 44.51
C ARG A 2 -10.56 -23.73 43.81
N SER A 3 -10.92 -22.62 43.16
CA SER A 3 -12.10 -22.57 42.31
C SER A 3 -11.65 -22.41 40.87
N LEU A 4 -11.75 -23.53 40.15
CA LEU A 4 -11.71 -23.61 38.70
C LEU A 4 -12.79 -22.69 38.11
N VAL A 5 -12.37 -21.62 37.42
CA VAL A 5 -13.22 -20.88 36.49
C VAL A 5 -12.97 -21.47 35.11
N VAL A 6 -14.00 -22.14 34.59
CA VAL A 6 -14.08 -22.59 33.20
C VAL A 6 -14.25 -21.33 32.34
N ILE A 7 -13.19 -20.93 31.64
CA ILE A 7 -13.27 -19.90 30.60
C ILE A 7 -13.62 -20.60 29.30
N ALA A 8 -14.86 -20.42 28.87
CA ALA A 8 -15.28 -20.69 27.51
C ALA A 8 -14.55 -19.72 26.58
N ILE A 9 -13.71 -20.26 25.71
CA ILE A 9 -13.04 -19.53 24.64
C ILE A 9 -14.12 -19.08 23.65
N LEU A 10 -14.56 -17.83 23.77
CA LEU A 10 -15.27 -17.11 22.71
C LEU A 10 -14.23 -16.68 21.69
N ALA A 11 -14.16 -17.46 20.62
CA ALA A 11 -13.30 -17.23 19.47
C ALA A 11 -13.45 -15.81 18.93
N LEU A 12 -12.31 -15.19 18.62
CA LEU A 12 -12.22 -13.95 17.86
C LEU A 12 -13.02 -14.07 16.56
N ALA A 13 -14.13 -13.34 16.48
CA ALA A 13 -14.81 -13.03 15.24
C ALA A 13 -14.06 -11.89 14.52
N ALA A 14 -12.83 -12.16 14.08
CA ALA A 14 -12.39 -11.64 12.80
C ALA A 14 -13.00 -12.59 11.76
N GLY A 15 -13.78 -12.04 10.83
CA GLY A 15 -14.34 -12.79 9.72
C GLY A 15 -13.24 -13.41 8.87
N HIS A 16 -12.74 -14.57 9.30
CA HIS A 16 -12.61 -15.65 8.36
C HIS A 16 -14.02 -15.88 7.86
N VAL A 17 -14.21 -15.72 6.55
CA VAL A 17 -15.20 -16.53 5.86
C VAL A 17 -14.86 -17.96 6.27
N ALA A 18 -15.46 -18.43 7.36
CA ALA A 18 -15.72 -19.83 7.57
C ALA A 18 -16.50 -20.16 6.31
N ALA A 19 -15.79 -20.73 5.34
CA ALA A 19 -16.41 -21.38 4.22
C ALA A 19 -17.57 -22.17 4.84
N GLN A 20 -18.78 -21.90 4.35
CA GLN A 20 -19.85 -22.88 4.44
C GLN A 20 -19.21 -24.26 4.29
N PRO A 21 -19.56 -25.28 5.10
CA PRO A 21 -19.00 -26.62 4.92
C PRO A 21 -19.05 -26.89 3.43
N ALA A 22 -17.87 -26.93 2.79
CA ALA A 22 -17.80 -26.83 1.35
C ALA A 22 -18.73 -27.93 0.84
N ASP A 23 -19.74 -27.54 0.07
CA ASP A 23 -20.63 -28.52 -0.52
C ASP A 23 -19.85 -29.21 -1.64
N VAL A 24 -18.86 -30.00 -1.24
CA VAL A 24 -17.92 -30.73 -2.08
C VAL A 24 -18.70 -31.58 -3.08
N PRO A 25 -19.81 -32.26 -2.71
CA PRO A 25 -20.66 -32.94 -3.69
C PRO A 25 -21.20 -32.02 -4.80
N ASN A 26 -21.70 -30.83 -4.47
CA ASN A 26 -22.22 -29.91 -5.48
C ASN A 26 -21.11 -29.21 -6.28
N MET A 27 -19.97 -28.93 -5.67
CA MET A 27 -18.78 -28.41 -6.36
C MET A 27 -18.20 -29.43 -7.35
N ILE A 28 -18.16 -30.70 -6.97
CA ILE A 28 -17.78 -31.81 -7.87
C ILE A 28 -18.72 -31.84 -9.08
N LYS A 29 -20.04 -31.85 -8.85
CA LYS A 29 -21.03 -31.85 -9.94
C LYS A 29 -20.89 -30.66 -10.88
N PHE A 30 -20.64 -29.47 -10.34
CA PHE A 30 -20.49 -28.25 -11.13
C PHE A 30 -19.20 -28.25 -11.97
N VAL A 31 -18.13 -28.86 -11.44
CA VAL A 31 -16.85 -29.00 -12.15
C VAL A 31 -16.92 -30.04 -13.26
N GLU A 32 -17.68 -31.11 -13.07
CA GLU A 32 -17.86 -32.16 -14.07
C GLU A 32 -18.85 -31.77 -15.16
N ASN A 33 -19.97 -31.12 -14.80
CA ASN A 33 -21.08 -30.85 -15.69
C ASN A 33 -21.39 -29.36 -15.81
N GLN A 34 -21.47 -28.88 -17.05
CA GLN A 34 -21.97 -27.54 -17.36
C GLN A 34 -23.47 -27.46 -17.10
N PRO A 35 -23.95 -26.48 -16.31
CA PRO A 35 -25.38 -26.19 -16.18
C PRO A 35 -25.99 -25.74 -17.52
N ASN A 36 -27.19 -26.20 -17.83
CA ASN A 36 -27.89 -25.88 -19.10
C ASN A 36 -28.27 -24.40 -19.26
N ASP A 37 -28.33 -23.66 -18.15
CA ASP A 37 -28.68 -22.25 -18.04
C ASP A 37 -27.46 -21.31 -18.09
N MET A 38 -26.26 -21.84 -18.35
CA MET A 38 -25.01 -21.09 -18.33
C MET A 38 -24.24 -21.23 -19.64
N ASP A 39 -23.76 -20.12 -20.19
CA ASP A 39 -22.90 -20.15 -21.37
C ASP A 39 -21.52 -20.76 -21.07
N ARG A 40 -20.85 -21.24 -22.11
CA ARG A 40 -19.60 -22.00 -21.98
C ARG A 40 -18.43 -21.14 -21.46
N SER A 41 -18.39 -19.85 -21.79
CA SER A 41 -17.36 -18.93 -21.32
C SER A 41 -17.47 -18.67 -19.83
N THR A 42 -18.66 -18.32 -19.36
CA THR A 42 -18.95 -18.08 -17.95
C THR A 42 -18.85 -19.36 -17.12
N TRP A 43 -19.24 -20.52 -17.68
CA TRP A 43 -19.00 -21.80 -17.01
C TRP A 43 -17.51 -22.08 -16.86
N LYS A 44 -16.68 -21.87 -17.89
CA LYS A 44 -15.21 -22.08 -17.78
C LYS A 44 -14.58 -21.23 -16.67
N GLU A 45 -14.97 -19.97 -16.54
CA GLU A 45 -14.47 -19.08 -15.49
C GLU A 45 -14.90 -19.57 -14.10
N LYS A 46 -16.19 -19.85 -13.90
CA LYS A 46 -16.71 -20.37 -12.62
C LYS A 46 -16.16 -21.76 -12.28
N ARG A 47 -15.88 -22.59 -13.29
CA ARG A 47 -15.29 -23.93 -13.13
C ARG A 47 -13.88 -23.83 -12.55
N ARG A 48 -13.08 -22.85 -12.97
CA ARG A 48 -11.72 -22.59 -12.42
C ARG A 48 -11.76 -22.20 -10.96
N ASP A 49 -12.66 -21.29 -10.59
CA ASP A 49 -12.82 -20.87 -9.19
C ASP A 49 -13.34 -22.01 -8.32
N THR A 50 -14.24 -22.84 -8.86
CA THR A 50 -14.75 -24.01 -8.16
C THR A 50 -13.67 -25.08 -7.96
N ALA A 51 -12.82 -25.33 -8.96
CA ALA A 51 -11.67 -26.23 -8.84
C ALA A 51 -10.65 -25.72 -7.79
N ARG A 52 -10.41 -24.40 -7.72
CA ARG A 52 -9.55 -23.79 -6.69
C ARG A 52 -10.13 -24.01 -5.29
N LYS A 53 -11.44 -23.79 -5.12
CA LYS A 53 -12.14 -24.03 -3.85
C LYS A 53 -12.10 -25.50 -3.43
N LEU A 54 -12.25 -26.44 -4.39
CA LEU A 54 -12.11 -27.87 -4.13
C LEU A 54 -10.69 -28.21 -3.61
N GLY A 55 -9.64 -27.69 -4.24
CA GLY A 55 -8.26 -27.89 -3.77
C GLY A 55 -7.97 -27.29 -2.38
N GLN A 56 -8.70 -26.26 -1.98
CA GLN A 56 -8.57 -25.62 -0.66
C GLN A 56 -9.45 -26.25 0.42
N SER A 57 -10.45 -27.06 0.03
CA SER A 57 -11.42 -27.66 0.95
C SER A 57 -10.82 -28.66 1.94
N LYS A 58 -9.61 -29.18 1.66
CA LYS A 58 -8.94 -30.27 2.39
C LYS A 58 -9.77 -31.56 2.48
N ASP A 59 -10.82 -31.70 1.68
CA ASP A 59 -11.67 -32.89 1.64
C ASP A 59 -11.17 -33.87 0.58
N LYS A 60 -10.69 -35.03 1.03
CA LYS A 60 -10.15 -36.09 0.16
C LYS A 60 -11.12 -36.59 -0.90
N ARG A 61 -12.43 -36.38 -0.71
CA ARG A 61 -13.46 -36.69 -1.73
C ARG A 61 -13.27 -35.91 -3.04
N ALA A 62 -12.54 -34.79 -3.01
CA ALA A 62 -12.21 -34.00 -4.20
C ALA A 62 -11.05 -34.57 -5.03
N ALA A 63 -10.26 -35.51 -4.50
CA ALA A 63 -9.05 -36.02 -5.15
C ALA A 63 -9.33 -36.62 -6.56
N PRO A 64 -10.32 -37.51 -6.75
CA PRO A 64 -10.54 -38.14 -8.06
C PRO A 64 -10.89 -37.14 -9.17
N VAL A 65 -11.65 -36.10 -8.82
CA VAL A 65 -12.10 -35.07 -9.76
C VAL A 65 -10.96 -34.13 -10.15
N LEU A 66 -10.11 -33.76 -9.18
CA LEU A 66 -8.91 -32.98 -9.46
C LEU A 66 -7.87 -33.79 -10.24
N MET A 67 -7.76 -35.11 -10.00
CA MET A 67 -6.92 -35.99 -10.83
C MET A 67 -7.41 -36.03 -12.28
N HIS A 68 -8.71 -36.21 -12.50
CA HIS A 68 -9.28 -36.17 -13.86
C HIS A 68 -9.02 -34.83 -14.54
N LEU A 69 -9.24 -33.70 -13.86
CA LEU A 69 -8.97 -32.37 -14.41
C LEU A 69 -7.49 -32.18 -14.76
N ALA A 70 -6.59 -32.62 -13.88
CA ALA A 70 -5.16 -32.56 -14.12
C ALA A 70 -4.76 -33.41 -15.34
N GLU A 71 -5.44 -34.52 -15.63
CA GLU A 71 -5.15 -35.33 -16.83
C GLU A 71 -5.80 -34.76 -18.10
N SER A 72 -7.06 -34.32 -18.03
CA SER A 72 -7.83 -33.94 -19.21
C SER A 72 -7.55 -32.52 -19.72
N GLU A 73 -7.15 -31.61 -18.84
CA GLU A 73 -7.03 -30.18 -19.13
C GLU A 73 -5.55 -29.76 -19.25
N THR A 74 -4.84 -30.32 -20.23
CA THR A 74 -3.39 -30.19 -20.38
C THR A 74 -2.91 -28.78 -20.77
N PHE A 75 -3.75 -28.01 -21.48
CA PHE A 75 -3.41 -26.67 -22.00
C PHE A 75 -4.30 -25.54 -21.43
N ASP A 76 -5.18 -25.86 -20.48
CA ASP A 76 -6.04 -24.87 -19.81
C ASP A 76 -5.53 -24.68 -18.38
N ILE A 77 -5.56 -23.44 -17.87
CA ILE A 77 -5.10 -23.10 -16.52
C ILE A 77 -5.82 -23.89 -15.42
N ILE A 78 -6.99 -24.47 -15.73
CA ILE A 78 -7.72 -25.32 -14.81
C ILE A 78 -6.95 -26.61 -14.46
N GLY A 79 -6.11 -27.12 -15.37
CA GLY A 79 -5.23 -28.25 -15.11
C GLY A 79 -4.13 -27.90 -14.10
N ASP A 80 -3.55 -26.70 -14.20
CA ASP A 80 -2.56 -26.20 -13.24
C ASP A 80 -3.18 -25.98 -11.85
N ILE A 81 -4.39 -25.42 -11.80
CA ILE A 81 -5.16 -25.28 -10.56
C ILE A 81 -5.41 -26.65 -9.92
N ALA A 82 -5.72 -27.67 -10.73
CA ALA A 82 -5.95 -29.02 -10.25
C ALA A 82 -4.68 -29.67 -9.69
N ILE A 83 -3.53 -29.52 -10.36
CA ILE A 83 -2.22 -30.00 -9.91
C ILE A 83 -1.85 -29.37 -8.54
N GLU A 84 -2.02 -28.05 -8.40
CA GLU A 84 -1.78 -27.36 -7.14
C GLU A 84 -2.76 -27.83 -6.05
N GLY A 85 -4.03 -28.00 -6.41
CA GLY A 85 -5.08 -28.51 -5.54
C GLY A 85 -4.76 -29.89 -4.96
N LEU A 86 -4.25 -30.81 -5.79
CA LEU A 86 -3.85 -32.16 -5.35
C LEU A 86 -2.74 -32.13 -4.30
N GLY A 87 -1.73 -31.25 -4.47
CA GLY A 87 -0.66 -31.07 -3.49
C GLY A 87 -1.16 -30.46 -2.17
N ASN A 88 -2.17 -29.61 -2.21
CA ASN A 88 -2.79 -29.00 -1.02
C ASN A 88 -3.75 -29.94 -0.29
N LEU A 89 -4.39 -30.87 -1.02
CA LEU A 89 -5.30 -31.87 -0.46
C LEU A 89 -4.56 -32.91 0.41
N GLY A 90 -3.29 -33.16 0.11
CA GLY A 90 -2.46 -34.10 0.88
C GLY A 90 -2.81 -35.57 0.65
N ASP A 91 -3.52 -35.91 -0.44
CA ASP A 91 -3.93 -37.28 -0.72
C ASP A 91 -2.85 -38.05 -1.50
N GLN A 92 -2.40 -39.17 -0.94
CA GLN A 92 -1.39 -40.04 -1.55
C GLN A 92 -1.90 -40.73 -2.82
N GLN A 93 -3.21 -40.79 -3.06
CA GLN A 93 -3.77 -41.29 -4.31
C GLN A 93 -3.39 -40.44 -5.54
N ALA A 94 -2.99 -39.17 -5.34
CA ALA A 94 -2.57 -38.27 -6.41
C ALA A 94 -1.15 -38.52 -6.92
N VAL A 95 -0.32 -39.27 -6.19
CA VAL A 95 1.11 -39.45 -6.49
C VAL A 95 1.37 -40.02 -7.89
N PRO A 96 0.68 -41.09 -8.35
CA PRO A 96 0.93 -41.65 -9.68
C PRO A 96 0.62 -40.66 -10.81
N VAL A 97 -0.44 -39.85 -10.66
CA VAL A 97 -0.86 -38.85 -11.65
C VAL A 97 0.12 -37.70 -11.72
N LEU A 98 0.58 -37.21 -10.56
CA LEU A 98 1.58 -36.15 -10.51
C LEU A 98 2.94 -36.62 -11.08
N GLN A 99 3.34 -37.87 -10.84
CA GLN A 99 4.55 -38.45 -11.45
C GLN A 99 4.42 -38.58 -12.98
N ALA A 100 3.25 -39.00 -13.48
CA ALA A 100 2.99 -39.06 -14.91
C ALA A 100 3.08 -37.66 -15.56
N ILE A 101 2.55 -36.62 -14.90
CA ILE A 101 2.62 -35.23 -15.36
C ILE A 101 4.07 -34.74 -15.40
N VAL A 102 4.90 -35.05 -14.39
CA VAL A 102 6.32 -34.68 -14.38
C VAL A 102 7.09 -35.35 -15.53
N ALA A 103 6.74 -36.60 -15.86
CA ALA A 103 7.37 -37.39 -16.91
C ALA A 103 6.90 -37.04 -18.34
N ASP A 104 5.79 -36.31 -18.49
CA ASP A 104 5.23 -35.95 -19.79
C ASP A 104 5.96 -34.76 -20.43
N ALA A 105 6.88 -35.06 -21.35
CA ALA A 105 7.64 -34.05 -22.08
C ALA A 105 6.79 -33.17 -23.01
N GLY A 106 5.57 -33.60 -23.37
CA GLY A 106 4.62 -32.83 -24.19
C GLY A 106 3.87 -31.76 -23.39
N ARG A 107 4.04 -31.74 -22.07
CA ARG A 107 3.34 -30.84 -21.16
C ARG A 107 4.16 -29.60 -20.83
N ASP A 108 3.45 -28.50 -20.61
CA ASP A 108 4.06 -27.21 -20.30
C ASP A 108 5.00 -27.28 -19.10
N LYS A 109 6.11 -26.55 -19.19
CA LYS A 109 7.15 -26.53 -18.14
C LYS A 109 6.57 -26.09 -16.80
N SER A 110 5.65 -25.12 -16.79
CA SER A 110 4.96 -24.64 -15.58
C SER A 110 4.18 -25.76 -14.88
N SER A 111 3.39 -26.54 -15.62
CA SER A 111 2.60 -27.64 -15.09
C SER A 111 3.49 -28.73 -14.49
N ARG A 112 4.62 -29.03 -15.13
CA ARG A 112 5.62 -29.99 -14.61
C ARG A 112 6.27 -29.50 -13.32
N ASP A 113 6.64 -28.23 -13.25
CA ASP A 113 7.22 -27.64 -12.04
C ASP A 113 6.20 -27.58 -10.89
N LEU A 114 4.92 -27.33 -11.19
CA LEU A 114 3.83 -27.42 -10.21
C LEU A 114 3.63 -28.84 -9.70
N ALA A 115 3.69 -29.85 -10.57
CA ALA A 115 3.56 -31.25 -10.18
C ALA A 115 4.72 -31.70 -9.27
N LYS A 116 5.95 -31.23 -9.52
CA LYS A 116 7.10 -31.45 -8.63
C LYS A 116 6.89 -30.85 -7.25
N LYS A 117 6.40 -29.60 -7.18
CA LYS A 117 6.06 -28.94 -5.91
C LYS A 117 4.94 -29.69 -5.17
N ALA A 118 3.94 -30.19 -5.90
CA ALA A 118 2.86 -30.99 -5.31
C ALA A 118 3.39 -32.32 -4.75
N LEU A 119 4.25 -33.04 -5.47
CA LEU A 119 4.91 -34.26 -4.99
C LEU A 119 5.78 -33.99 -3.75
N GLN A 120 6.52 -32.87 -3.73
CA GLN A 120 7.30 -32.45 -2.57
C GLN A 120 6.41 -32.22 -1.34
N LYS A 121 5.24 -31.60 -1.50
CA LYS A 121 4.24 -31.44 -0.43
C LYS A 121 3.69 -32.78 0.07
N LEU A 122 3.56 -33.76 -0.82
CA LEU A 122 3.12 -35.12 -0.48
C LEU A 122 4.25 -36.00 0.09
N GLY A 123 5.50 -35.53 0.07
CA GLY A 123 6.68 -36.31 0.49
C GLY A 123 7.01 -37.47 -0.46
N ALA A 124 6.57 -37.40 -1.71
CA ALA A 124 6.76 -38.45 -2.71
C ALA A 124 7.90 -38.09 -3.70
N PRO A 125 8.67 -39.09 -4.19
CA PRO A 125 9.71 -38.85 -5.18
C PRO A 125 9.15 -38.44 -6.55
N GLU A 126 9.91 -37.64 -7.32
CA GLU A 126 9.55 -37.20 -8.68
C GLU A 126 9.44 -38.36 -9.68
N SER A 127 10.13 -39.47 -9.41
CA SER A 127 10.05 -40.71 -10.18
C SER A 127 9.35 -41.80 -9.36
N GLY A 128 8.30 -42.40 -9.93
CA GLY A 128 7.70 -43.61 -9.37
C GLY A 128 8.66 -44.81 -9.44
N PRO A 129 8.42 -45.87 -8.65
CA PRO A 129 9.16 -47.12 -8.86
C PRO A 129 8.86 -47.62 -10.27
N ALA A 130 9.91 -47.89 -11.03
CA ALA A 130 9.82 -48.54 -12.33
C ALA A 130 8.98 -49.83 -12.18
N ALA A 131 7.99 -49.99 -13.05
CA ALA A 131 7.30 -51.27 -13.19
C ALA A 131 8.33 -52.34 -13.63
N GLY A 132 8.80 -53.16 -12.68
CA GLY A 132 9.67 -54.29 -12.95
C GLY A 132 10.37 -54.90 -11.73
N ALA A 133 9.76 -55.95 -11.18
CA ALA A 133 10.36 -57.04 -10.37
C ALA A 133 10.66 -56.84 -8.86
N ALA A 134 9.63 -57.13 -8.06
CA ALA A 134 9.55 -58.19 -7.03
C ALA A 134 10.56 -58.31 -5.86
N SER A 135 9.93 -58.52 -4.68
CA SER A 135 10.42 -59.21 -3.46
C SER A 135 11.31 -58.37 -2.54
N GLY A 136 11.03 -58.19 -1.24
CA GLY A 136 10.02 -58.73 -0.36
C GLY A 136 10.42 -58.38 1.09
N SER A 137 9.42 -58.40 1.99
CA SER A 137 9.56 -58.66 3.43
C SER A 137 10.38 -57.69 4.31
N GLY A 138 9.68 -57.12 5.30
CA GLY A 138 10.15 -57.23 6.68
C GLY A 138 10.64 -55.95 7.36
N ALA A 139 9.75 -55.38 8.20
CA ALA A 139 9.94 -54.92 9.58
C ALA A 139 11.30 -54.40 10.11
N THR A 140 11.16 -53.50 11.09
CA THR A 140 12.03 -53.17 12.25
C THR A 140 12.92 -51.91 12.22
N VAL A 141 12.55 -50.96 13.10
CA VAL A 141 13.28 -50.37 14.26
C VAL A 141 14.83 -50.29 14.23
N GLY A 142 15.36 -49.10 14.61
CA GLY A 142 16.69 -48.89 15.22
C GLY A 142 17.45 -47.71 14.58
N SER A 143 17.64 -46.56 15.23
CA SER A 143 18.60 -46.23 16.31
C SER A 143 20.08 -46.31 15.92
N GLY A 144 20.83 -45.23 16.22
CA GLY A 144 22.30 -45.20 16.35
C GLY A 144 23.02 -44.58 15.15
N ALA A 145 23.62 -43.40 15.21
CA ALA A 145 24.81 -42.98 15.98
C ALA A 145 26.14 -43.60 15.48
N GLY A 146 27.15 -42.75 15.28
CA GLY A 146 28.56 -43.14 15.10
C GLY A 146 29.14 -42.77 13.72
N SER A 147 29.70 -41.58 13.51
CA SER A 147 31.00 -41.06 13.98
C SER A 147 32.18 -41.39 13.06
N ALA A 148 32.84 -40.31 12.61
CA ALA A 148 34.28 -40.19 12.28
C ALA A 148 34.78 -41.06 11.09
N ALA A 149 35.86 -40.79 10.37
CA ALA A 149 37.04 -39.93 10.50
C ALA A 149 37.77 -40.13 9.13
N THR A 150 38.32 -39.14 8.43
CA THR A 150 39.73 -38.69 8.56
C THR A 150 40.51 -38.84 7.24
N THR A 151 41.35 -37.82 6.99
CA THR A 151 42.64 -37.80 6.25
C THR A 151 42.74 -37.86 4.71
N THR A 152 43.19 -36.71 4.19
CA THR A 152 44.52 -36.50 3.55
C THR A 152 44.62 -36.46 2.03
N ALA A 153 45.30 -35.38 1.63
CA ALA A 153 45.74 -34.93 0.32
C ALA A 153 46.67 -35.90 -0.42
N VAL A 154 46.81 -35.68 -1.75
CA VAL A 154 48.07 -35.26 -2.44
C VAL A 154 47.92 -35.40 -3.98
N LYS A 155 48.06 -34.24 -4.66
CA LYS A 155 48.84 -33.89 -5.86
C LYS A 155 49.13 -34.91 -7.00
N THR A 156 48.86 -34.44 -8.22
CA THR A 156 49.60 -34.65 -9.50
C THR A 156 49.09 -33.57 -10.48
N GLY A 157 49.83 -32.82 -11.30
CA GLY A 157 51.23 -32.83 -11.73
C GLY A 157 51.32 -33.05 -13.25
N THR A 158 52.05 -32.17 -13.96
CA THR A 158 52.48 -32.19 -15.41
C THR A 158 51.58 -31.44 -16.41
N GLY A 159 52.03 -30.59 -17.36
CA GLY A 159 53.37 -30.08 -17.74
C GLY A 159 53.47 -29.79 -19.26
N THR A 160 54.24 -28.76 -19.66
CA THR A 160 54.80 -28.40 -21.01
C THR A 160 53.88 -27.65 -22.00
N GLY A 161 54.29 -26.63 -22.78
CA GLY A 161 55.55 -25.89 -23.01
C GLY A 161 55.69 -25.41 -24.48
N SER A 162 56.34 -24.24 -24.72
CA SER A 162 56.76 -23.63 -26.02
C SER A 162 55.78 -22.60 -26.65
N GLY A 163 56.13 -21.39 -27.12
CA GLY A 163 57.40 -20.66 -27.25
C GLY A 163 57.41 -19.76 -28.51
N SER A 164 57.75 -18.46 -28.35
CA SER A 164 58.36 -17.53 -29.33
C SER A 164 57.49 -16.59 -30.21
N GLY A 165 57.90 -15.30 -30.28
CA GLY A 165 57.69 -14.44 -31.46
C GLY A 165 57.29 -12.97 -31.24
N SER A 166 58.28 -12.07 -31.09
CA SER A 166 58.19 -10.60 -30.91
C SER A 166 57.66 -9.81 -32.12
N THR A 167 56.94 -8.69 -31.90
CA THR A 167 57.24 -7.32 -32.42
C THR A 167 56.19 -6.30 -31.94
N GLY A 168 56.61 -5.20 -31.28
CA GLY A 168 55.74 -4.05 -30.91
C GLY A 168 55.82 -2.90 -31.93
N PRO A 169 55.67 -1.62 -31.54
CA PRO A 169 54.57 -0.97 -30.81
C PRO A 169 54.06 0.29 -31.57
N LYS A 170 52.88 0.85 -31.24
CA LYS A 170 52.63 2.30 -31.38
C LYS A 170 51.38 2.82 -30.66
N THR A 171 51.59 4.01 -30.12
CA THR A 171 50.81 4.94 -29.31
C THR A 171 49.69 5.70 -30.06
N THR A 172 48.90 6.46 -29.28
CA THR A 172 48.15 7.72 -29.56
C THR A 172 46.62 7.62 -29.66
N THR A 173 45.77 8.58 -29.23
CA THR A 173 45.78 9.71 -28.26
C THR A 173 44.30 10.14 -28.13
N ALA A 174 43.91 10.69 -26.98
CA ALA A 174 42.60 11.26 -26.69
C ALA A 174 42.24 12.53 -27.51
N LYS A 175 40.94 12.86 -27.64
CA LYS A 175 40.47 14.25 -27.73
C LYS A 175 39.01 14.46 -27.32
N THR A 176 38.84 15.45 -26.45
CA THR A 176 37.65 16.13 -25.92
C THR A 176 36.98 17.07 -26.93
N THR A 177 35.65 17.25 -26.88
CA THR A 177 34.98 18.52 -27.28
C THR A 177 33.65 18.75 -26.55
N THR A 178 33.57 19.92 -25.92
CA THR A 178 32.42 20.65 -25.31
C THR A 178 31.46 21.19 -26.37
N PRO A 179 30.17 21.50 -26.05
CA PRO A 179 29.36 22.42 -26.86
C PRO A 179 29.20 23.78 -26.16
N THR A 180 29.44 24.86 -26.92
CA THR A 180 29.25 26.26 -26.52
C THR A 180 28.05 26.86 -27.26
N THR A 181 27.27 27.61 -26.49
CA THR A 181 26.21 28.58 -26.80
C THR A 181 26.55 29.55 -27.93
N THR A 182 25.56 29.95 -28.74
CA THR A 182 25.55 31.31 -29.34
C THR A 182 24.12 31.81 -29.59
N THR A 183 23.89 33.00 -29.06
CA THR A 183 22.72 33.88 -29.17
C THR A 183 23.04 34.94 -30.23
N THR A 184 22.11 35.30 -31.13
CA THR A 184 22.07 36.67 -31.70
C THR A 184 20.68 37.04 -32.25
N THR A 185 20.41 38.34 -32.21
CA THR A 185 19.14 39.09 -32.15
C THR A 185 18.91 39.93 -33.42
N ALA A 186 17.63 40.20 -33.77
CA ALA A 186 17.03 41.38 -34.47
C ALA A 186 17.55 41.76 -35.89
N GLN A 187 16.83 42.43 -36.82
CA GLN A 187 15.76 43.44 -36.75
C GLN A 187 15.13 43.68 -38.16
N ALA A 188 13.84 44.11 -38.17
CA ALA A 188 13.01 44.91 -39.12
C ALA A 188 13.25 44.97 -40.65
N ASP A 189 12.16 44.86 -41.44
CA ASP A 189 11.59 45.96 -42.25
C ASP A 189 10.26 45.58 -42.96
N GLU A 190 9.26 46.46 -42.89
CA GLU A 190 8.08 46.53 -43.78
C GLU A 190 8.45 47.27 -45.09
N PRO A 191 7.71 47.09 -46.21
CA PRO A 191 6.68 48.08 -46.57
C PRO A 191 5.46 47.56 -47.38
N THR A 192 4.29 48.14 -47.07
CA THR A 192 3.18 48.63 -47.93
C THR A 192 2.86 48.03 -49.32
N GLY A 193 1.55 47.85 -49.60
CA GLY A 193 0.99 48.06 -50.96
C GLY A 193 -0.32 47.35 -51.29
N LEU A 194 -1.41 48.12 -51.46
CA LEU A 194 -2.73 47.73 -51.98
C LEU A 194 -2.69 47.15 -53.40
N GLU A 195 -3.58 46.21 -53.74
CA GLU A 195 -4.48 46.37 -54.89
C GLU A 195 -5.70 45.42 -54.87
N THR A 196 -6.81 46.00 -55.32
CA THR A 196 -8.19 45.53 -55.45
C THR A 196 -8.38 44.50 -56.56
N ALA A 197 -9.23 43.50 -56.35
CA ALA A 197 -9.95 42.83 -57.43
C ALA A 197 -11.37 42.46 -56.98
N GLU A 198 -12.35 43.16 -57.55
CA GLU A 198 -13.77 42.85 -57.50
C GLU A 198 -14.05 41.53 -58.24
N GLY A 199 -14.92 40.70 -57.67
CA GLY A 199 -15.44 39.50 -58.31
C GLY A 199 -16.74 39.07 -57.65
N THR A 200 -17.86 39.59 -58.14
CA THR A 200 -19.23 39.10 -57.85
C THR A 200 -19.43 37.69 -58.40
N VAL A 201 -19.72 36.71 -57.52
CA VAL A 201 -20.35 35.44 -57.88
C VAL A 201 -21.36 35.05 -56.79
N GLU A 202 -22.52 34.56 -57.25
CA GLU A 202 -23.75 34.12 -56.56
C GLU A 202 -23.57 33.01 -55.49
N PRO A 203 -24.59 32.78 -54.62
CA PRO A 203 -24.47 31.88 -53.47
C PRO A 203 -24.60 30.42 -53.89
N GLY A 204 -23.46 29.74 -53.99
CA GLY A 204 -23.37 28.29 -54.10
C GLY A 204 -23.18 27.65 -52.72
N SER A 205 -24.04 26.69 -52.42
CA SER A 205 -23.96 25.79 -51.28
C SER A 205 -22.64 25.01 -51.23
N ASP A 206 -22.37 24.46 -50.05
CA ASP A 206 -21.42 23.36 -49.78
C ASP A 206 -19.97 23.78 -49.54
N ILE A 207 -19.73 24.31 -48.34
CA ILE A 207 -18.48 24.05 -47.59
C ILE A 207 -18.88 23.42 -46.26
N GLU A 208 -18.85 22.09 -46.22
CA GLU A 208 -18.80 21.33 -44.97
C GLU A 208 -17.54 21.74 -44.22
N THR A 209 -17.72 22.60 -43.21
CA THR A 209 -16.76 22.81 -42.14
C THR A 209 -16.78 21.59 -41.23
N GLY A 210 -16.10 20.54 -41.67
CA GLY A 210 -15.79 19.36 -40.86
C GLY A 210 -14.86 19.74 -39.71
N LEU A 211 -15.42 20.24 -38.60
CA LEU A 211 -14.88 20.25 -37.23
C LEU A 211 -15.84 21.03 -36.31
N SER A 212 -17.12 20.71 -36.35
CA SER A 212 -18.06 21.12 -35.31
C SER A 212 -19.02 19.98 -35.01
N GLY A 213 -18.91 19.40 -33.81
CA GLY A 213 -19.91 18.46 -33.31
C GLY A 213 -19.49 17.01 -33.21
N THR A 214 -18.24 16.70 -32.83
CA THR A 214 -17.98 15.40 -32.19
C THR A 214 -18.61 15.43 -30.79
N ARG A 215 -19.93 15.19 -30.76
CA ARG A 215 -20.75 15.06 -29.57
C ARG A 215 -20.30 13.82 -28.80
N ILE A 216 -19.93 13.99 -27.54
CA ILE A 216 -19.83 12.87 -26.60
C ILE A 216 -21.28 12.44 -26.32
N GLY A 217 -21.69 11.24 -26.73
CA GLY A 217 -22.94 10.63 -26.24
C GLY A 217 -23.96 10.09 -27.26
N THR A 218 -23.66 10.01 -28.56
CA THR A 218 -24.61 9.43 -29.54
C THR A 218 -24.44 7.94 -29.82
N GLN A 219 -23.47 7.27 -29.21
CA GLN A 219 -23.40 5.80 -29.26
C GLN A 219 -24.08 5.23 -28.02
N ASN A 220 -25.04 4.33 -28.25
CA ASN A 220 -25.81 3.58 -27.25
C ASN A 220 -25.04 3.46 -25.94
N THR A 221 -25.50 4.21 -24.93
CA THR A 221 -25.06 4.10 -23.55
C THR A 221 -25.14 2.63 -23.19
N THR A 222 -23.97 2.01 -23.08
CA THR A 222 -23.86 0.72 -22.40
C THR A 222 -24.39 1.03 -21.01
N GLU A 223 -25.58 0.51 -20.72
CA GLU A 223 -26.25 0.60 -19.43
C GLU A 223 -25.16 0.40 -18.38
N VAL A 224 -25.00 1.39 -17.49
CA VAL A 224 -23.91 1.39 -16.50
C VAL A 224 -24.12 0.15 -15.63
N GLU A 225 -23.39 -0.91 -15.98
CA GLU A 225 -23.46 -2.26 -15.43
C GLU A 225 -23.46 -2.22 -13.89
N ASP A 226 -24.42 -2.95 -13.31
CA ASP A 226 -24.75 -3.05 -11.87
C ASP A 226 -23.62 -2.57 -10.94
N LEU A 227 -23.66 -1.28 -10.64
CA LEU A 227 -22.80 -0.69 -9.62
C LEU A 227 -23.14 -1.41 -8.29
N PRO A 228 -22.14 -1.90 -7.53
CA PRO A 228 -22.42 -2.57 -6.27
C PRO A 228 -23.24 -1.64 -5.36
N GLU A 229 -24.47 -2.06 -5.05
CA GLU A 229 -25.33 -1.37 -4.09
C GLU A 229 -24.66 -1.45 -2.72
N LEU A 230 -24.03 -0.35 -2.31
CA LEU A 230 -23.75 -0.13 -0.90
C LEU A 230 -25.09 0.01 -0.18
N GLY A 231 -25.22 -0.64 0.97
CA GLY A 231 -26.42 -0.54 1.80
C GLY A 231 -26.76 0.93 2.09
N ASP A 232 -28.05 1.22 2.22
CA ASP A 232 -28.52 2.58 2.48
C ASP A 232 -27.98 3.20 3.78
N ASP A 233 -27.45 2.37 4.67
CA ASP A 233 -26.85 2.72 5.95
C ASP A 233 -25.37 3.16 5.85
N VAL A 234 -24.76 3.16 4.65
CA VAL A 234 -23.37 3.61 4.47
C VAL A 234 -23.26 5.13 4.54
N ILE A 235 -22.44 5.61 5.49
CA ILE A 235 -22.21 7.04 5.75
C ILE A 235 -20.93 7.51 5.06
N ALA A 236 -19.86 6.71 5.15
CA ALA A 236 -18.58 7.03 4.52
C ALA A 236 -17.87 5.75 4.09
N ALA A 237 -17.16 5.82 2.97
CA ALA A 237 -16.32 4.74 2.49
C ALA A 237 -15.04 5.33 1.89
N SER A 238 -13.88 4.85 2.33
CA SER A 238 -12.58 5.26 1.80
C SER A 238 -11.72 4.03 1.53
N GLU A 239 -11.10 3.97 0.35
CA GLU A 239 -10.19 2.91 -0.06
C GLU A 239 -9.11 3.61 -0.86
N ARG A 240 -7.88 3.44 -0.40
CA ARG A 240 -6.73 4.12 -0.93
C ARG A 240 -5.60 3.12 -1.02
N LEU A 241 -4.97 3.12 -2.18
CA LEU A 241 -3.74 2.40 -2.41
C LEU A 241 -2.76 3.41 -2.99
N THR A 242 -1.72 3.73 -2.24
CA THR A 242 -0.70 4.71 -2.62
C THR A 242 0.61 3.99 -2.75
N PHE A 243 1.26 4.15 -3.91
CA PHE A 243 2.62 3.70 -4.15
C PHE A 243 3.48 4.92 -4.48
N ALA A 244 4.43 5.23 -3.61
CA ALA A 244 5.44 6.24 -3.85
C ALA A 244 6.74 5.53 -4.24
N LEU A 245 7.15 5.66 -5.51
CA LEU A 245 8.41 5.13 -6.02
C LEU A 245 9.44 6.25 -6.03
N GLY A 246 10.17 6.45 -4.94
CA GLY A 246 11.32 7.37 -4.91
C GLY A 246 10.98 8.77 -4.41
N THR A 247 10.60 8.89 -3.15
CA THR A 247 10.76 10.15 -2.44
C THR A 247 12.23 10.32 -2.12
N ALA A 248 12.82 11.44 -2.54
CA ALA A 248 14.20 11.79 -2.18
C ALA A 248 14.17 13.02 -1.27
N GLY A 249 14.80 12.88 -0.10
CA GLY A 249 14.93 13.92 0.89
C GLY A 249 16.35 14.45 0.95
N LEU A 250 16.49 15.77 1.00
CA LEU A 250 17.70 16.42 1.50
C LEU A 250 17.32 17.19 2.77
N SER A 251 17.95 16.86 3.88
CA SER A 251 17.73 17.57 5.14
C SER A 251 19.02 18.14 5.70
N LEU A 252 18.94 19.38 6.18
CA LEU A 252 20.03 20.04 6.89
C LEU A 252 19.59 20.25 8.33
N ARG A 253 20.30 19.64 9.27
CA ARG A 253 20.01 19.69 10.70
C ARG A 253 21.17 20.30 11.45
N THR A 254 20.89 21.25 12.33
CA THR A 254 21.87 21.75 13.30
C THR A 254 21.64 21.05 14.62
N LEU A 255 22.66 20.35 15.12
CA LEU A 255 22.60 19.69 16.42
C LEU A 255 22.96 20.65 17.56
N PRO A 256 22.53 20.35 18.80
CA PRO A 256 23.00 21.04 19.98
C PRO A 256 24.53 21.05 20.05
N ALA A 257 25.07 22.05 20.76
CA ALA A 257 26.50 22.05 21.03
C ALA A 257 26.87 20.82 21.87
N ASP A 258 27.94 20.13 21.49
CA ASP A 258 28.49 19.05 22.31
C ASP A 258 29.05 19.59 23.64
N THR A 259 29.53 18.70 24.49
CA THR A 259 30.14 19.05 25.79
C THR A 259 31.37 19.96 25.64
N MET A 260 31.93 20.11 24.44
CA MET A 260 33.05 21.00 24.10
C MET A 260 32.61 22.32 23.45
N GLY A 261 31.31 22.54 23.26
CA GLY A 261 30.76 23.74 22.65
C GLY A 261 30.69 23.72 21.11
N ASN A 262 31.05 22.61 20.47
CA ASN A 262 31.02 22.49 19.01
C ASN A 262 29.60 22.21 18.52
N ARG A 263 29.15 22.98 17.54
CA ARG A 263 27.86 22.75 16.86
C ARG A 263 28.08 22.03 15.55
N ASP A 264 27.64 20.79 15.50
CA ASP A 264 27.68 20.00 14.27
C ASP A 264 26.47 20.28 13.38
N LYS A 265 26.75 20.50 12.09
CA LYS A 265 25.74 20.53 11.03
C LYS A 265 25.75 19.20 10.33
N ARG A 266 24.59 18.54 10.24
CA ARG A 266 24.41 17.29 9.49
C ARG A 266 23.61 17.56 8.24
N LEU A 267 24.16 17.12 7.11
CA LEU A 267 23.42 16.96 5.87
C LEU A 267 23.00 15.50 5.81
N ASP A 268 21.73 15.20 5.55
CA ASP A 268 21.27 13.83 5.38
C ASP A 268 20.58 13.71 4.02
N PHE A 269 20.83 12.59 3.34
CA PHE A 269 20.16 12.24 2.10
C PHE A 269 19.50 10.88 2.26
N ASP A 270 18.22 10.81 1.96
CA ASP A 270 17.44 9.58 2.00
C ASP A 270 16.62 9.42 0.71
N ALA A 271 16.41 8.15 0.36
CA ALA A 271 15.52 7.73 -0.70
C ALA A 271 14.55 6.68 -0.12
N ASP A 272 13.27 6.85 -0.37
CA ASP A 272 12.21 5.99 0.17
C ASP A 272 11.30 5.47 -0.97
N VAL A 273 10.97 4.19 -0.84
CA VAL A 273 9.87 3.54 -1.56
C VAL A 273 8.83 3.08 -0.55
N ALA A 274 7.61 3.60 -0.67
CA ALA A 274 6.51 3.30 0.23
C ALA A 274 5.27 2.80 -0.53
N ALA A 275 4.60 1.82 0.07
CA ALA A 275 3.30 1.33 -0.33
C ALA A 275 2.35 1.43 0.86
N HIS A 276 1.17 2.01 0.65
CA HIS A 276 0.15 2.17 1.68
C HIS A 276 -1.20 1.75 1.14
N TYR A 277 -1.86 0.81 1.82
CA TYR A 277 -3.23 0.41 1.58
C TYR A 277 -4.08 0.76 2.80
N LEU A 278 -5.23 1.38 2.57
CA LEU A 278 -6.24 1.60 3.59
C LEU A 278 -7.60 1.35 2.96
N ARG A 279 -8.46 0.61 3.64
CA ARG A 279 -9.86 0.47 3.31
C ARG A 279 -10.70 0.61 4.57
N LYS A 280 -11.60 1.57 4.58
CA LYS A 280 -12.54 1.86 5.66
C LYS A 280 -13.96 1.94 5.10
N LEU A 281 -14.89 1.31 5.81
CA LEU A 281 -16.32 1.36 5.55
C LEU A 281 -17.03 1.74 6.86
N ASP A 282 -17.66 2.90 6.88
CA ASP A 282 -18.45 3.42 8.00
C ASP A 282 -19.94 3.36 7.63
N THR A 283 -20.71 2.58 8.38
CA THR A 283 -22.18 2.55 8.33
C THR A 283 -22.77 3.24 9.56
N GLU A 284 -24.09 3.38 9.63
CA GLU A 284 -24.77 3.87 10.82
C GLU A 284 -24.41 3.04 12.07
N LYS A 285 -24.34 1.72 11.93
CA LYS A 285 -24.23 0.78 13.07
C LYS A 285 -22.84 0.17 13.24
N THR A 286 -22.01 0.16 12.20
CA THR A 286 -20.71 -0.52 12.22
C THR A 286 -19.64 0.29 11.50
N SER A 287 -18.39 0.09 11.88
CA SER A 287 -17.24 0.53 11.10
C SER A 287 -16.26 -0.62 10.97
N PHE A 288 -15.70 -0.80 9.78
CA PHE A 288 -14.61 -1.73 9.54
C PHE A 288 -13.50 -1.02 8.79
N ALA A 289 -12.28 -1.09 9.34
CA ALA A 289 -11.09 -0.60 8.70
C ALA A 289 -10.03 -1.70 8.64
N ILE A 290 -9.36 -1.82 7.50
CA ILE A 290 -8.15 -2.61 7.32
C ILE A 290 -7.12 -1.75 6.60
N GLY A 291 -5.89 -1.78 7.09
CA GLY A 291 -4.78 -1.04 6.51
C GLY A 291 -3.51 -1.87 6.53
N GLY A 292 -2.62 -1.52 5.61
CA GLY A 292 -1.28 -2.05 5.58
C GLY A 292 -0.33 -1.02 5.01
N ASP A 293 0.86 -0.95 5.55
CA ASP A 293 1.96 -0.13 5.06
C ASP A 293 3.21 -1.00 4.90
N ALA A 294 3.99 -0.65 3.89
CA ALA A 294 5.30 -1.21 3.68
C ALA A 294 6.20 -0.07 3.20
N HIS A 295 7.30 0.17 3.89
CA HIS A 295 8.26 1.21 3.51
C HIS A 295 9.68 0.67 3.53
N LEU A 296 10.44 1.09 2.52
CA LEU A 296 11.86 0.82 2.37
C LEU A 296 12.59 2.15 2.25
N VAL A 297 13.28 2.53 3.32
CA VAL A 297 14.10 3.74 3.36
C VAL A 297 15.56 3.33 3.23
N ALA A 298 16.27 3.90 2.28
CA ALA A 298 17.72 3.75 2.14
C ALA A 298 18.37 5.12 2.07
N GLY A 299 19.43 5.35 2.84
CA GLY A 299 20.01 6.68 2.96
C GLY A 299 21.44 6.71 3.46
N PHE A 300 22.02 7.91 3.35
CA PHE A 300 23.30 8.29 3.90
C PHE A 300 23.06 9.27 5.05
N LEU A 301 23.58 8.89 6.22
CA LEU A 301 23.59 9.75 7.40
C LEU A 301 24.95 10.44 7.45
N ASN A 302 24.96 11.76 7.32
CA ASN A 302 26.17 12.61 7.34
C ASN A 302 27.22 12.31 6.23
N PRO A 303 27.04 12.76 4.97
CA PRO A 303 28.06 12.67 3.94
C PRO A 303 29.22 13.66 4.15
N SER A 304 29.07 14.63 5.06
CA SER A 304 30.09 15.62 5.40
C SER A 304 30.90 15.17 6.63
N GLY A 305 31.88 14.31 6.38
CA GLY A 305 32.83 13.78 7.35
C GLY A 305 33.70 12.70 6.70
N ARG A 306 34.77 12.24 7.37
CA ARG A 306 35.63 11.13 6.86
C ARG A 306 35.01 9.74 7.07
N ALA A 307 33.90 9.64 7.79
CA ALA A 307 33.19 8.39 8.00
C ALA A 307 31.79 8.49 7.39
N GLN A 308 31.43 7.53 6.55
CA GLN A 308 30.12 7.47 5.90
C GLN A 308 29.26 6.42 6.59
N THR A 309 28.11 6.84 7.12
CA THR A 309 27.11 5.89 7.63
C THR A 309 26.05 5.66 6.57
N ARG A 310 25.81 4.39 6.22
CA ARG A 310 24.79 3.97 5.27
C ARG A 310 23.77 3.11 5.99
N GLY A 311 22.50 3.38 5.75
CA GLY A 311 21.41 2.64 6.39
C GLY A 311 20.37 2.19 5.38
N ALA A 312 19.77 1.04 5.64
CA ALA A 312 18.52 0.63 5.04
C ALA A 312 17.56 0.22 6.16
N LEU A 313 16.33 0.70 6.10
CA LEU A 313 15.24 0.34 7.00
C LEU A 313 14.12 -0.23 6.14
N PHE A 314 13.69 -1.43 6.46
CA PHE A 314 12.52 -2.04 5.85
C PHE A 314 11.51 -2.37 6.92
N ASP A 315 10.32 -1.84 6.76
CA ASP A 315 9.24 -1.97 7.71
C ASP A 315 7.95 -2.35 6.98
N VAL A 316 7.15 -3.17 7.65
CA VAL A 316 5.84 -3.59 7.19
C VAL A 316 4.91 -3.60 8.38
N ALA A 317 3.78 -2.89 8.30
CA ALA A 317 2.73 -2.99 9.30
C ALA A 317 1.37 -3.31 8.67
N LEU A 318 0.55 -3.99 9.45
CA LEU A 318 -0.83 -4.34 9.13
C LEU A 318 -1.70 -4.01 10.34
N ALA A 319 -2.84 -3.39 10.09
CA ALA A 319 -3.80 -3.04 11.12
C ALA A 319 -5.23 -3.34 10.69
N GLY A 320 -6.05 -3.77 11.63
CA GLY A 320 -7.47 -4.00 11.48
C GLY A 320 -8.23 -3.42 12.66
N GLU A 321 -9.37 -2.80 12.37
CA GLU A 321 -10.24 -2.20 13.37
C GLU A 321 -11.70 -2.51 13.03
N GLY A 322 -12.47 -2.92 14.04
CA GLY A 322 -13.92 -3.09 13.96
C GLY A 322 -14.60 -2.30 15.06
N ARG A 323 -15.66 -1.56 14.72
CA ARG A 323 -16.49 -0.82 15.68
C ARG A 323 -17.97 -1.18 15.54
N PHE A 324 -18.68 -1.14 16.66
CA PHE A 324 -20.13 -1.33 16.74
C PHE A 324 -20.75 -0.15 17.48
N TYR A 325 -21.64 0.59 16.83
CA TYR A 325 -22.23 1.83 17.33
C TYR A 325 -23.61 1.62 17.94
N ALA A 326 -23.84 2.30 19.06
CA ALA A 326 -25.14 2.52 19.69
C ALA A 326 -25.33 4.03 19.88
N GLY A 327 -25.74 4.72 18.81
CA GLY A 327 -25.72 6.17 18.74
C GLY A 327 -24.30 6.70 18.64
N GLN A 328 -23.93 7.64 19.53
CA GLN A 328 -22.56 8.18 19.59
C GLN A 328 -21.60 7.29 20.37
N LEU A 329 -22.10 6.35 21.17
CA LEU A 329 -21.26 5.40 21.90
C LEU A 329 -20.93 4.21 20.99
N TYR A 330 -19.74 3.65 21.14
CA TYR A 330 -19.35 2.44 20.40
C TYR A 330 -18.44 1.52 21.20
N GLY A 331 -18.50 0.22 20.88
CA GLY A 331 -17.47 -0.75 21.22
C GLY A 331 -16.47 -0.87 20.08
N VAL A 332 -15.19 -1.11 20.39
CA VAL A 332 -14.11 -1.23 19.40
C VAL A 332 -13.21 -2.42 19.70
N GLY A 333 -12.82 -3.13 18.65
CA GLY A 333 -11.77 -4.12 18.66
C GLY A 333 -10.71 -3.80 17.62
N LYS A 334 -9.44 -3.92 18.00
CA LYS A 334 -8.29 -3.64 17.14
C LYS A 334 -7.31 -4.80 17.14
N VAL A 335 -6.68 -5.01 16.01
CA VAL A 335 -5.52 -5.89 15.86
C VAL A 335 -4.49 -5.16 15.02
N SER A 336 -3.22 -5.22 15.42
CA SER A 336 -2.12 -4.69 14.64
C SER A 336 -0.91 -5.57 14.74
N THR A 337 -0.15 -5.64 13.66
CA THR A 337 1.16 -6.29 13.63
C THR A 337 2.13 -5.43 12.85
N ALA A 338 3.37 -5.36 13.30
CA ALA A 338 4.43 -4.65 12.60
C ALA A 338 5.71 -5.49 12.62
N LEU A 339 6.44 -5.47 11.52
CA LEU A 339 7.74 -6.11 11.36
C LEU A 339 8.70 -5.03 10.89
N SER A 340 9.88 -4.97 11.51
CA SER A 340 10.91 -4.00 11.18
C SER A 340 12.26 -4.70 11.08
N THR A 341 13.01 -4.41 10.03
CA THR A 341 14.40 -4.81 9.89
C THR A 341 15.23 -3.59 9.52
N GLN A 342 16.23 -3.30 10.35
CA GLN A 342 17.15 -2.20 10.13
C GLN A 342 18.54 -2.76 9.88
N TYR A 343 19.18 -2.28 8.83
CA TYR A 343 20.57 -2.57 8.52
C TYR A 343 21.35 -1.27 8.52
N THR A 344 22.41 -1.19 9.31
CA THR A 344 23.32 -0.05 9.34
C THR A 344 24.75 -0.51 9.13
N ARG A 345 25.48 0.25 8.30
CA ARG A 345 26.91 0.06 8.06
C ARG A 345 27.63 1.36 8.29
N TYR A 346 28.59 1.33 9.20
CA TYR A 346 29.55 2.39 9.41
C TYR A 346 30.84 2.05 8.68
N VAL A 347 31.32 2.96 7.84
CA VAL A 347 32.58 2.82 7.11
C VAL A 347 33.53 3.93 7.55
N ASP A 348 34.68 3.54 8.11
CA ASP A 348 35.79 4.44 8.46
C ASP A 348 36.83 4.47 7.33
N GLU A 349 37.01 5.61 6.68
CA GLU A 349 37.99 5.76 5.58
C GLU A 349 39.45 5.54 6.01
N THR A 350 39.77 5.66 7.30
CA THR A 350 41.14 5.52 7.82
C THR A 350 41.48 4.12 8.31
N ASN A 351 40.46 3.29 8.55
CA ASN A 351 40.62 1.91 8.95
C ASN A 351 39.55 1.04 8.27
N PRO A 352 39.76 0.61 7.01
CA PRO A 352 38.79 -0.18 6.26
C PRO A 352 38.52 -1.57 6.88
N ASP A 353 39.33 -2.01 7.85
CA ASP A 353 39.10 -3.23 8.62
C ASP A 353 38.11 -2.99 9.79
N ASN A 354 37.79 -1.74 10.11
CA ASN A 354 36.85 -1.34 11.18
C ASN A 354 35.44 -1.04 10.63
N ASP A 355 34.96 -1.91 9.75
CA ASP A 355 33.60 -1.86 9.21
C ASP A 355 32.61 -2.43 10.23
N LEU A 356 31.89 -1.56 10.95
CA LEU A 356 30.80 -1.99 11.82
C LEU A 356 29.55 -2.23 10.97
N LYS A 357 29.04 -3.46 10.98
CA LYS A 357 27.76 -3.83 10.39
C LYS A 357 26.83 -4.26 11.50
N ASP A 358 25.67 -3.65 11.56
CA ASP A 358 24.63 -4.01 12.50
C ASP A 358 23.33 -4.27 11.75
N SER A 359 22.63 -5.33 12.16
CA SER A 359 21.35 -5.72 11.61
C SER A 359 20.43 -6.06 12.77
N THR A 360 19.38 -5.28 12.91
CA THR A 360 18.40 -5.46 13.96
C THR A 360 17.06 -5.86 13.36
N PHE A 361 16.34 -6.69 14.09
CA PHE A 361 15.00 -7.15 13.72
C PHE A 361 14.07 -6.94 14.91
N ALA A 362 12.90 -6.37 14.63
CA ALA A 362 11.83 -6.20 15.60
C ALA A 362 10.50 -6.72 15.03
N ALA A 363 9.66 -7.23 15.91
CA ALA A 363 8.33 -7.72 15.55
C ALA A 363 7.34 -7.43 16.67
N ASP A 364 6.22 -6.82 16.30
CA ASP A 364 5.19 -6.35 17.20
C ASP A 364 3.86 -6.99 16.81
N PHE A 365 3.12 -7.43 17.81
CA PHE A 365 1.75 -7.91 17.67
C PHE A 365 0.92 -7.34 18.81
N LEU A 366 -0.26 -6.81 18.51
CA LEU A 366 -1.13 -6.19 19.51
C LEU A 366 -2.59 -6.46 19.20
N ILE A 367 -3.35 -6.78 20.24
CA ILE A 367 -4.81 -6.85 20.23
C ILE A 367 -5.33 -5.86 21.26
N ALA A 368 -6.37 -5.10 20.91
CA ALA A 368 -7.01 -4.18 21.83
C ALA A 368 -8.54 -4.30 21.80
N LEU A 369 -9.16 -4.12 22.96
CA LEU A 369 -10.61 -4.05 23.12
C LEU A 369 -10.97 -2.84 23.96
N GLY A 370 -12.06 -2.18 23.64
CA GLY A 370 -12.52 -1.04 24.42
C GLY A 370 -13.78 -0.42 23.89
N GLY A 371 -13.97 0.85 24.22
CA GLY A 371 -15.11 1.63 23.78
C GLY A 371 -14.78 3.11 23.65
N GLY A 372 -15.70 3.83 23.00
CA GLY A 372 -15.51 5.23 22.74
C GLY A 372 -16.81 5.98 22.49
N TYR A 373 -16.64 7.27 22.22
CA TYR A 373 -17.68 8.24 21.94
C TYR A 373 -17.32 9.05 20.70
N GLY A 374 -18.32 9.27 19.85
CA GLY A 374 -18.20 10.07 18.65
C GLY A 374 -17.77 9.27 17.42
N ARG A 375 -17.39 9.99 16.37
CA ARG A 375 -16.94 9.43 15.10
C ARG A 375 -16.08 10.45 14.37
N LEU A 376 -14.97 9.99 13.81
CA LEU A 376 -14.18 10.72 12.83
C LEU A 376 -14.42 10.10 11.45
N VAL A 377 -15.12 10.84 10.59
CA VAL A 377 -15.48 10.40 9.24
C VAL A 377 -14.61 11.09 8.19
N ASP A 378 -14.32 10.37 7.11
CA ASP A 378 -13.74 11.00 5.91
C ASP A 378 -14.85 11.68 5.12
N VAL A 379 -14.81 13.02 5.03
CA VAL A 379 -15.80 13.82 4.28
C VAL A 379 -15.31 14.19 2.88
N GLY A 380 -14.27 13.53 2.38
CA GLY A 380 -13.67 13.82 1.10
C GLY A 380 -14.61 13.76 -0.09
N SER A 381 -15.45 12.74 -0.14
CA SER A 381 -16.48 12.57 -1.17
C SER A 381 -17.53 13.69 -1.10
N ALA A 382 -17.94 14.10 0.11
CA ALA A 382 -18.86 15.21 0.30
C ALA A 382 -18.27 16.58 -0.09
N ILE A 383 -16.98 16.81 0.20
CA ILE A 383 -16.25 18.00 -0.28
C ILE A 383 -16.25 18.03 -1.81
N ARG A 384 -16.03 16.88 -2.45
CA ARG A 384 -16.02 16.74 -3.92
C ARG A 384 -17.38 17.11 -4.52
N VAL A 385 -18.50 16.70 -3.92
CA VAL A 385 -19.85 17.12 -4.34
C VAL A 385 -20.05 18.64 -4.20
N ARG A 386 -19.66 19.24 -3.07
CA ARG A 386 -19.78 20.70 -2.89
C ARG A 386 -18.96 21.48 -3.92
N ARG A 387 -17.76 21.00 -4.23
CA ARG A 387 -16.90 21.59 -5.27
C ARG A 387 -17.49 21.43 -6.66
N LEU A 388 -18.06 20.28 -6.98
CA LEU A 388 -18.78 20.06 -8.22
C LEU A 388 -19.93 21.07 -8.36
N GLY A 389 -20.75 21.25 -7.32
CA GLY A 389 -21.82 22.26 -7.32
C GLY A 389 -21.30 23.67 -7.62
N ARG A 390 -20.20 24.09 -6.98
CA ARG A 390 -19.56 25.40 -7.25
C ARG A 390 -19.02 25.52 -8.67
N ALA A 391 -18.38 24.48 -9.19
CA ALA A 391 -17.86 24.46 -10.55
C ALA A 391 -18.99 24.61 -11.58
N LEU A 392 -20.11 23.91 -11.38
CA LEU A 392 -21.30 24.04 -12.21
C LEU A 392 -21.92 25.45 -12.13
N ASP A 393 -21.99 26.02 -10.92
CA ASP A 393 -22.55 27.37 -10.69
C ASP A 393 -21.69 28.47 -11.34
N ASN A 394 -20.36 28.40 -11.15
CA ASN A 394 -19.40 29.32 -11.76
C ASN A 394 -19.51 29.33 -13.30
N MET A 395 -19.78 28.17 -13.89
CA MET A 395 -19.97 28.00 -15.33
C MET A 395 -21.41 28.28 -15.79
N ARG A 396 -22.31 28.69 -14.87
CA ARG A 396 -23.74 28.92 -15.11
C ARG A 396 -24.44 27.71 -15.73
N ALA A 397 -23.98 26.51 -15.39
CA ALA A 397 -24.52 25.24 -15.84
C ALA A 397 -25.42 24.59 -14.78
N LEU A 398 -25.52 25.18 -13.58
CA LEU A 398 -26.31 24.67 -12.47
C LEU A 398 -27.77 25.12 -12.58
N GLY A 399 -28.68 24.19 -12.86
CA GLY A 399 -30.13 24.43 -12.94
C GLY A 399 -30.83 24.43 -11.60
N LYS A 400 -30.35 23.60 -10.67
CA LYS A 400 -30.76 23.59 -9.26
C LYS A 400 -29.63 23.07 -8.38
N PRO A 401 -29.64 23.37 -7.06
CA PRO A 401 -28.67 22.81 -6.12
C PRO A 401 -28.66 21.27 -6.12
N ILE A 402 -27.49 20.67 -5.87
CA ILE A 402 -27.37 19.23 -5.69
C ILE A 402 -28.00 18.86 -4.33
N ASP A 403 -29.08 18.09 -4.36
CA ASP A 403 -29.76 17.61 -3.15
C ASP A 403 -29.03 16.42 -2.50
N ASP A 404 -29.40 16.10 -1.25
CA ASP A 404 -28.73 15.06 -0.47
C ASP A 404 -28.82 13.67 -1.13
N ALA A 405 -29.95 13.38 -1.79
CA ALA A 405 -30.16 12.13 -2.50
C ALA A 405 -29.21 12.00 -3.71
N THR A 406 -29.10 13.05 -4.53
CA THR A 406 -28.18 13.06 -5.67
C THR A 406 -26.73 13.09 -5.20
N ALA A 407 -26.42 13.83 -4.14
CA ALA A 407 -25.10 13.85 -3.52
C ALA A 407 -24.71 12.45 -3.04
N LYS A 408 -25.62 11.70 -2.40
CA LYS A 408 -25.38 10.30 -2.00
C LYS A 408 -25.13 9.43 -3.23
N LYS A 409 -25.99 9.51 -4.27
CA LYS A 409 -25.83 8.75 -5.52
C LYS A 409 -24.46 8.99 -6.16
N LEU A 410 -24.03 10.25 -6.28
CA LEU A 410 -22.70 10.62 -6.81
C LEU A 410 -21.56 10.00 -6.01
N GLN A 411 -21.60 10.10 -4.68
CA GLN A 411 -20.55 9.55 -3.82
C GLN A 411 -20.44 8.04 -3.93
N LEU A 412 -21.59 7.34 -3.97
CA LEU A 412 -21.65 5.90 -4.17
C LEU A 412 -21.13 5.47 -5.54
N THR A 413 -21.48 6.21 -6.60
CA THR A 413 -21.00 5.96 -7.95
C THR A 413 -19.48 6.15 -8.05
N TRP A 414 -18.93 7.22 -7.47
CA TRP A 414 -17.48 7.43 -7.46
C TRP A 414 -16.75 6.37 -6.65
N TRP A 415 -17.36 5.91 -5.56
CA TRP A 415 -16.85 4.78 -4.80
C TRP A 415 -16.83 3.51 -5.65
N ALA A 416 -17.94 3.16 -6.29
CA ALA A 416 -18.04 1.96 -7.14
C ALA A 416 -17.02 1.99 -8.28
N LEU A 417 -16.87 3.15 -8.93
CA LEU A 417 -15.93 3.37 -10.04
C LEU A 417 -14.50 3.64 -9.57
N ARG A 418 -14.20 3.56 -8.27
CA ARG A 418 -12.85 3.83 -7.78
C ARG A 418 -11.81 2.91 -8.43
N LYS A 419 -12.12 1.65 -8.71
CA LYS A 419 -11.16 0.71 -9.31
C LYS A 419 -10.95 0.88 -10.82
N GLU A 420 -11.63 1.84 -11.44
CA GLU A 420 -11.47 2.14 -12.85
C GLU A 420 -10.16 2.86 -13.12
N ARG A 421 -9.45 2.44 -14.17
CA ARG A 421 -8.17 3.05 -14.58
C ARG A 421 -8.36 4.46 -15.17
N SER A 422 -9.53 4.73 -15.72
CA SER A 422 -9.83 5.98 -16.43
C SER A 422 -10.95 6.74 -15.74
N ASP A 423 -10.75 8.06 -15.57
CA ASP A 423 -11.79 8.96 -15.07
C ASP A 423 -12.96 9.13 -16.05
N PHE A 424 -12.84 8.62 -17.29
CA PHE A 424 -13.89 8.72 -18.30
C PHE A 424 -15.23 8.14 -17.83
N ARG A 425 -15.21 6.95 -17.19
CA ARG A 425 -16.44 6.33 -16.66
C ARG A 425 -17.02 7.14 -15.50
N ALA A 426 -16.16 7.64 -14.61
CA ALA A 426 -16.58 8.49 -13.50
C ALA A 426 -17.21 9.79 -14.01
N LEU A 427 -16.63 10.40 -15.04
CA LEU A 427 -17.17 11.60 -15.70
C LEU A 427 -18.53 11.31 -16.35
N LEU A 428 -18.64 10.25 -17.15
CA LEU A 428 -19.88 9.91 -17.85
C LEU A 428 -21.02 9.65 -16.86
N ALA A 429 -20.77 8.83 -15.84
CA ALA A 429 -21.75 8.55 -14.81
C ALA A 429 -22.12 9.80 -13.98
N THR A 430 -21.15 10.69 -13.72
CA THR A 430 -21.43 11.98 -13.04
C THR A 430 -22.37 12.84 -13.88
N VAL A 431 -22.07 13.01 -15.17
CA VAL A 431 -22.90 13.81 -16.09
C VAL A 431 -24.30 13.21 -16.21
N GLU A 432 -24.40 11.89 -16.34
CA GLU A 432 -25.68 11.18 -16.40
C GLU A 432 -26.51 11.40 -15.13
N ILE A 433 -25.93 11.20 -13.94
CA ILE A 433 -26.63 11.42 -12.66
C ILE A 433 -27.12 12.87 -12.54
N LEU A 434 -26.27 13.84 -12.88
CA LEU A 434 -26.65 15.25 -12.82
C LEU A 434 -27.74 15.60 -13.84
N ARG A 435 -27.72 14.99 -15.02
CA ARG A 435 -28.73 15.17 -16.07
C ARG A 435 -30.06 14.54 -15.68
N GLU A 436 -30.06 13.30 -15.20
CA GLU A 436 -31.25 12.60 -14.68
C GLU A 436 -31.91 13.39 -13.55
N ALA A 437 -31.09 13.96 -12.67
CA ALA A 437 -31.58 14.79 -11.58
C ALA A 437 -32.10 16.17 -12.05
N GLY A 438 -31.87 16.58 -13.31
CA GLY A 438 -32.21 17.91 -13.82
C GLY A 438 -31.36 19.03 -13.20
N ILE A 439 -30.13 18.71 -12.78
CA ILE A 439 -29.17 19.65 -12.19
C ILE A 439 -28.37 20.36 -13.28
N LEU A 440 -28.11 19.73 -14.43
CA LEU A 440 -27.39 20.33 -15.55
C LEU A 440 -28.32 21.09 -16.50
N LEU A 441 -27.96 22.34 -16.81
CA LEU A 441 -28.62 23.19 -17.83
C LEU A 441 -28.14 22.87 -19.26
N GLY A 442 -28.23 21.61 -19.65
CA GLY A 442 -27.82 21.12 -20.97
C GLY A 442 -26.54 20.28 -20.96
N GLU A 443 -26.05 19.95 -22.15
CA GLU A 443 -24.88 19.09 -22.31
C GLU A 443 -23.58 19.84 -21.96
N PRO A 444 -22.65 19.21 -21.23
CA PRO A 444 -21.38 19.84 -20.89
C PRO A 444 -20.56 20.18 -22.13
N ASN A 445 -20.13 21.45 -22.24
CA ASN A 445 -19.12 21.84 -23.22
C ASN A 445 -17.72 21.42 -22.74
N ALA A 446 -16.70 21.67 -23.57
CA ALA A 446 -15.32 21.28 -23.25
C ALA A 446 -14.80 21.93 -21.93
N ALA A 447 -15.15 23.19 -21.69
CA ALA A 447 -14.75 23.90 -20.47
C ALA A 447 -15.40 23.30 -19.22
N LEU A 448 -16.71 23.07 -19.23
CA LEU A 448 -17.42 22.43 -18.12
C LEU A 448 -16.93 21.00 -17.87
N THR A 449 -16.66 20.27 -18.94
CA THR A 449 -16.10 18.91 -18.86
C THR A 449 -14.75 18.92 -18.15
N TYR A 450 -13.89 19.89 -18.46
CA TYR A 450 -12.60 20.06 -17.80
C TYR A 450 -12.76 20.38 -16.31
N GLU A 451 -13.67 21.28 -15.93
CA GLU A 451 -13.97 21.62 -14.52
C GLU A 451 -14.49 20.41 -13.72
N ILE A 452 -15.43 19.64 -14.29
CA ILE A 452 -15.93 18.41 -13.66
C ILE A 452 -14.75 17.44 -13.47
N LEU A 453 -13.91 17.29 -14.48
CA LEU A 453 -12.75 16.41 -14.43
C LEU A 453 -11.72 16.89 -13.39
N SER A 454 -11.48 18.20 -13.25
CA SER A 454 -10.58 18.75 -12.22
C SER A 454 -11.07 18.38 -10.82
N VAL A 455 -12.38 18.51 -10.58
CA VAL A 455 -13.02 18.10 -9.33
C VAL A 455 -12.92 16.59 -9.10
N LEU A 456 -13.10 15.75 -10.12
CA LEU A 456 -12.96 14.29 -10.03
C LEU A 456 -11.49 13.84 -9.86
N ARG A 457 -10.55 14.69 -10.23
CA ARG A 457 -9.10 14.44 -10.17
C ARG A 457 -8.42 14.99 -8.94
N ASP A 458 -9.08 15.81 -8.13
CA ASP A 458 -8.49 16.34 -6.91
C ASP A 458 -8.20 15.20 -5.92
N THR A 459 -6.92 15.00 -5.59
CA THR A 459 -6.44 13.98 -4.65
C THR A 459 -6.41 14.49 -3.21
N ASN A 460 -6.53 15.80 -2.97
CA ASN A 460 -6.44 16.41 -1.63
C ASN A 460 -7.75 16.45 -0.89
N VAL A 461 -8.84 16.14 -1.58
CA VAL A 461 -10.11 15.87 -0.92
C VAL A 461 -10.11 14.47 -0.30
N ILE A 462 -9.11 13.61 -0.56
CA ILE A 462 -9.05 12.27 0.01
C ILE A 462 -8.55 12.33 1.47
N LEU A 463 -9.14 11.52 2.37
CA LEU A 463 -8.78 11.47 3.79
C LEU A 463 -8.90 12.82 4.48
N ARG A 464 -10.09 13.44 4.38
CA ARG A 464 -10.41 14.71 5.02
C ARG A 464 -11.21 14.44 6.28
N PRO A 465 -10.57 14.38 7.46
CA PRO A 465 -11.26 14.03 8.69
C PRO A 465 -12.25 15.13 9.08
N SER A 466 -13.42 14.71 9.57
CA SER A 466 -14.41 15.58 10.19
C SER A 466 -15.06 14.87 11.37
N GLY A 467 -15.20 15.60 12.48
CA GLY A 467 -15.82 15.10 13.71
C GLY A 467 -14.84 14.97 14.88
N LEU A 468 -15.31 14.30 15.93
CA LEU A 468 -14.58 14.03 17.16
C LEU A 468 -14.72 12.56 17.49
N ASP A 469 -13.62 11.90 17.81
CA ASP A 469 -13.57 10.50 18.21
C ASP A 469 -12.75 10.37 19.50
N VAL A 470 -13.34 9.87 20.57
CA VAL A 470 -12.63 9.63 21.84
C VAL A 470 -12.80 8.18 22.22
N GLN A 471 -11.72 7.48 22.57
CA GLN A 471 -11.77 6.07 22.94
C GLN A 471 -10.81 5.75 24.07
N VAL A 472 -11.15 4.70 24.81
CA VAL A 472 -10.28 4.04 25.78
C VAL A 472 -10.27 2.56 25.43
N VAL A 473 -9.07 2.01 25.24
CA VAL A 473 -8.85 0.60 24.93
C VAL A 473 -7.85 0.00 25.92
N ILE A 474 -8.07 -1.26 26.26
CA ILE A 474 -7.10 -2.11 26.94
C ILE A 474 -6.48 -2.98 25.86
N SER A 475 -5.16 -3.03 25.82
CA SER A 475 -4.45 -3.83 24.85
C SER A 475 -3.45 -4.78 25.50
N GLU A 476 -3.28 -5.92 24.84
CA GLU A 476 -2.24 -6.90 25.12
C GLU A 476 -1.45 -7.08 23.83
N GLY A 477 -0.12 -6.98 23.94
CA GLY A 477 0.78 -7.17 22.83
C GLY A 477 2.03 -7.95 23.20
N TYR A 478 2.72 -8.41 22.16
CA TYR A 478 3.99 -9.11 22.23
C TYR A 478 4.98 -8.35 21.36
N LEU A 479 6.10 -7.97 21.97
CA LEU A 479 7.15 -7.15 21.38
C LEU A 479 8.42 -7.97 21.38
N LYS A 480 9.00 -8.18 20.20
CA LYS A 480 10.34 -8.73 20.05
C LYS A 480 11.29 -7.58 19.77
N ARG A 481 12.29 -7.39 20.63
CA ARG A 481 13.31 -6.36 20.47
C ARG A 481 14.69 -6.98 20.19
N PRO A 482 15.61 -6.23 19.58
CA PRO A 482 16.93 -6.75 19.19
C PRO A 482 17.80 -7.23 20.36
N THR A 483 17.55 -6.70 21.57
CA THR A 483 18.31 -6.98 22.80
C THR A 483 17.79 -8.21 23.55
N ASP A 484 16.69 -8.82 23.12
CA ASP A 484 16.10 -9.95 23.82
C ASP A 484 16.92 -11.21 23.53
N ASP A 485 17.64 -11.70 24.54
CA ASP A 485 18.52 -12.86 24.44
C ASP A 485 17.74 -14.08 23.93
N MET A 486 18.23 -14.73 22.87
CA MET A 486 17.51 -15.78 22.12
C MET A 486 17.24 -17.08 22.91
N GLY A 487 17.58 -17.11 24.19
CA GLY A 487 17.75 -18.32 24.98
C GLY A 487 16.49 -19.03 25.45
N ASN A 488 15.37 -18.35 25.77
CA ASN A 488 14.20 -19.07 26.34
C ASN A 488 12.86 -18.32 26.45
N CYS A 489 12.70 -17.11 25.91
CA CYS A 489 11.63 -16.22 26.38
C CYS A 489 10.67 -15.72 25.28
N PHE A 490 10.24 -16.60 24.37
CA PHE A 490 9.37 -16.23 23.25
C PHE A 490 7.96 -15.74 23.63
N ILE A 491 7.49 -16.01 24.86
CA ILE A 491 6.12 -15.69 25.30
C ILE A 491 6.10 -14.71 26.48
N THR A 492 7.08 -14.77 27.39
CA THR A 492 7.08 -13.96 28.62
C THR A 492 7.92 -12.68 28.54
N CYS A 493 9.00 -12.66 27.75
CA CYS A 493 9.83 -11.47 27.58
C CYS A 493 9.32 -10.75 26.33
N GLY A 494 8.59 -9.65 26.52
CA GLY A 494 7.97 -8.90 25.44
C GLY A 494 6.46 -8.77 25.55
N ARG A 495 5.81 -9.47 26.48
CA ARG A 495 4.39 -9.23 26.77
C ARG A 495 4.22 -7.82 27.34
N MET A 496 3.27 -7.08 26.78
CA MET A 496 2.92 -5.73 27.21
C MET A 496 1.41 -5.61 27.30
N GLU A 497 0.93 -5.34 28.50
CA GLU A 497 -0.45 -4.95 28.77
C GLU A 497 -0.50 -3.46 29.07
N GLN A 498 -1.36 -2.73 28.36
CA GLN A 498 -1.47 -1.29 28.51
C GLN A 498 -2.92 -0.82 28.36
N VAL A 499 -3.20 0.33 28.95
CA VAL A 499 -4.41 1.11 28.69
C VAL A 499 -4.02 2.27 27.79
N ILE A 500 -4.79 2.49 26.72
CA ILE A 500 -4.61 3.59 25.80
C ILE A 500 -5.91 4.40 25.78
N ALA A 501 -5.82 5.66 26.17
CA ALA A 501 -6.83 6.67 25.86
C ALA A 501 -6.38 7.46 24.64
N SER A 502 -7.28 7.73 23.70
CA SER A 502 -6.97 8.57 22.54
C SER A 502 -8.16 9.41 22.12
N ALA A 503 -7.89 10.62 21.64
CA ALA A 503 -8.88 11.51 21.07
C ALA A 503 -8.40 11.97 19.68
N GLY A 504 -9.30 12.03 18.70
CA GLY A 504 -9.05 12.53 17.36
C GLY A 504 -10.09 13.57 16.99
N TYR A 505 -9.67 14.65 16.35
CA TYR A 505 -10.52 15.73 15.89
C TYR A 505 -10.19 16.12 14.45
N GLY A 506 -11.21 16.47 13.67
CA GLY A 506 -11.08 16.99 12.33
C GLY A 506 -12.17 17.99 12.01
N ALA A 507 -11.83 19.05 11.29
CA ALA A 507 -12.77 20.04 10.80
C ALA A 507 -12.32 20.62 9.46
N GLN A 508 -13.30 20.90 8.62
CA GLN A 508 -13.13 21.53 7.30
C GLN A 508 -13.74 22.93 7.38
N LEU A 509 -12.90 23.94 7.15
CA LEU A 509 -13.19 25.36 7.29
C LEU A 509 -12.86 26.09 5.98
N ASP A 510 -13.22 27.38 5.91
CA ASP A 510 -12.94 28.25 4.75
C ASP A 510 -13.30 27.53 3.43
N GLU A 511 -14.55 27.05 3.34
CA GLU A 511 -15.05 26.45 2.11
C GLU A 511 -14.29 25.18 1.65
N ASP A 512 -13.79 24.40 2.61
CA ASP A 512 -12.96 23.21 2.42
C ASP A 512 -11.53 23.51 1.90
N LYS A 513 -11.09 24.77 2.01
CA LYS A 513 -9.71 25.19 1.72
C LYS A 513 -8.82 25.18 2.97
N LEU A 514 -9.40 25.14 4.17
CA LEU A 514 -8.67 25.03 5.42
C LEU A 514 -9.09 23.75 6.15
N GLU A 515 -8.14 22.92 6.50
CA GLU A 515 -8.35 21.79 7.40
C GLU A 515 -7.66 22.05 8.73
N LEU A 516 -8.37 21.76 9.81
CA LEU A 516 -7.79 21.58 11.14
C LEU A 516 -7.98 20.13 11.57
N SER A 517 -6.91 19.48 11.99
CA SER A 517 -6.95 18.13 12.51
C SER A 517 -6.01 17.98 13.70
N GLY A 518 -6.29 17.01 14.55
CA GLY A 518 -5.41 16.72 15.67
C GLY A 518 -5.74 15.40 16.33
N ASN A 519 -4.75 14.83 17.01
CA ASN A 519 -4.87 13.61 17.77
C ASN A 519 -4.14 13.77 19.10
N ALA A 520 -4.73 13.27 20.17
CA ALA A 520 -4.11 13.15 21.47
C ALA A 520 -4.16 11.70 21.91
N TYR A 521 -3.16 11.28 22.68
CA TYR A 521 -3.10 9.96 23.26
C TYR A 521 -2.50 10.01 24.67
N ALA A 522 -2.89 9.05 25.48
CA ALA A 522 -2.23 8.72 26.73
C ALA A 522 -2.18 7.19 26.83
N ARG A 523 -1.01 6.65 27.13
CA ARG A 523 -0.79 5.23 27.36
C ARG A 523 -0.20 5.00 28.74
N TYR A 524 -0.59 3.89 29.35
CA TYR A 524 -0.10 3.47 30.65
C TYR A 524 0.08 1.95 30.67
N ARG A 525 1.29 1.47 31.01
CA ARG A 525 1.58 0.04 31.14
C ARG A 525 1.06 -0.48 32.49
N LEU A 526 0.27 -1.55 32.45
CA LEU A 526 -0.41 -2.08 33.63
C LEU A 526 0.49 -2.95 34.53
N PHE A 527 1.37 -3.76 33.94
CA PHE A 527 2.22 -4.70 34.66
C PHE A 527 3.70 -4.45 34.29
N ALA A 528 4.31 -3.47 34.97
CA ALA A 528 5.77 -3.31 34.95
C ALA A 528 6.42 -4.26 35.98
N ASP A 529 7.71 -4.56 35.79
CA ASP A 529 8.44 -5.46 36.68
C ASP A 529 8.52 -4.91 38.11
N ASP A 530 8.56 -5.82 39.08
CA ASP A 530 8.65 -5.48 40.50
C ASP A 530 9.84 -4.52 40.75
N GLN A 531 9.57 -3.38 41.39
CA GLN A 531 10.50 -2.28 41.72
C GLN A 531 10.72 -1.19 40.65
N GLN A 532 10.05 -1.22 39.50
CA GLN A 532 10.06 -0.09 38.54
C GLN A 532 8.71 0.61 38.46
N ALA A 533 8.74 1.94 38.30
CA ALA A 533 7.52 2.70 38.03
C ALA A 533 6.96 2.31 36.65
N SER A 534 5.65 2.12 36.56
CA SER A 534 5.02 1.79 35.28
C SER A 534 5.29 2.85 34.21
N PRO A 535 5.78 2.44 33.02
CA PRO A 535 5.93 3.34 31.88
C PRO A 535 4.60 3.95 31.45
N TRP A 536 4.61 5.23 31.14
CA TRP A 536 3.51 6.01 30.63
C TRP A 536 4.02 7.04 29.62
N ALA A 537 3.17 7.37 28.67
CA ALA A 537 3.39 8.47 27.75
C ALA A 537 2.07 9.16 27.44
N ALA A 538 2.11 10.47 27.28
CA ALA A 538 0.98 11.24 26.80
C ALA A 538 1.48 12.25 25.76
N GLY A 539 0.70 12.45 24.72
CA GLY A 539 1.05 13.41 23.69
C GLY A 539 -0.14 13.90 22.90
N ALA A 540 0.08 15.00 22.19
CA ALA A 540 -0.88 15.59 21.28
C ALA A 540 -0.16 16.11 20.05
N LEU A 541 -0.79 15.91 18.90
CA LEU A 541 -0.40 16.47 17.62
C LEU A 541 -1.57 17.28 17.07
N ALA A 542 -1.28 18.47 16.58
CA ALA A 542 -2.22 19.32 15.87
C ALA A 542 -1.66 19.67 14.49
N ARG A 543 -2.55 19.75 13.50
CA ARG A 543 -2.20 20.08 12.13
C ARG A 543 -3.23 21.05 11.54
N MET A 544 -2.71 22.03 10.82
CA MET A 544 -3.46 22.93 9.95
C MET A 544 -2.96 22.73 8.52
N ARG A 545 -3.87 22.57 7.56
CA ARG A 545 -3.54 22.53 6.12
C ARG A 545 -4.39 23.53 5.37
N ARG A 546 -3.76 24.43 4.63
CA ARG A 546 -4.44 25.37 3.72
C ARG A 546 -4.13 24.96 2.27
N PHE A 547 -5.17 24.64 1.53
CA PHE A 547 -5.10 24.22 0.14
C PHE A 547 -5.27 25.43 -0.78
N THR A 548 -4.40 25.57 -1.77
CA THR A 548 -4.48 26.60 -2.80
C THR A 548 -4.83 25.99 -4.15
N TYR A 549 -5.76 26.65 -4.84
CA TYR A 549 -6.30 26.22 -6.12
C TYR A 549 -6.11 27.33 -7.15
N GLY A 550 -5.86 26.96 -8.40
CA GLY A 550 -5.85 27.85 -9.55
C GLY A 550 -7.27 28.23 -9.99
N GLU A 551 -7.35 28.89 -11.14
CA GLU A 551 -8.59 29.47 -11.65
C GLU A 551 -9.62 28.41 -12.05
N HIS A 552 -9.17 27.23 -12.49
CA HIS A 552 -10.03 26.11 -12.92
C HIS A 552 -10.12 24.98 -11.90
N GLY A 553 -9.90 25.32 -10.61
CA GLY A 553 -9.98 24.38 -9.50
C GLY A 553 -8.85 23.36 -9.46
N GLU A 554 -7.85 23.46 -10.33
CA GLU A 554 -6.61 22.69 -10.24
C GLU A 554 -5.87 23.05 -8.96
N GLN A 555 -5.35 22.04 -8.27
CA GLN A 555 -4.54 22.31 -7.10
C GLN A 555 -3.16 22.84 -7.52
N PHE A 556 -2.73 23.91 -6.87
CA PHE A 556 -1.39 24.49 -7.06
C PHE A 556 -0.46 24.23 -5.86
N GLY A 557 -1.01 24.18 -4.64
CA GLY A 557 -0.18 23.90 -3.47
C GLY A 557 -0.93 23.64 -2.17
N VAL A 558 -0.14 23.29 -1.16
CA VAL A 558 -0.59 23.09 0.22
C VAL A 558 0.39 23.78 1.15
N PHE A 559 -0.11 24.70 1.97
CA PHE A 559 0.60 25.17 3.14
C PHE A 559 0.19 24.33 4.34
N ASP A 560 1.15 23.78 5.07
CA ASP A 560 0.87 22.97 6.25
C ASP A 560 1.68 23.41 7.47
N LEU A 561 1.02 23.48 8.61
CA LEU A 561 1.61 23.75 9.91
C LEU A 561 1.23 22.60 10.84
N SER A 562 2.20 22.05 11.53
CA SER A 562 1.96 21.04 12.56
C SER A 562 2.73 21.33 13.83
N GLY A 563 2.19 20.87 14.95
CA GLY A 563 2.81 20.95 16.26
C GLY A 563 2.59 19.65 17.03
N GLU A 564 3.60 19.23 17.77
CA GLU A 564 3.63 18.04 18.60
C GLU A 564 4.06 18.45 20.01
N LEU A 565 3.37 17.91 21.02
CA LEU A 565 3.76 17.96 22.42
C LEU A 565 3.68 16.53 22.96
N ALA A 566 4.75 15.99 23.51
CA ALA A 566 4.75 14.69 24.15
C ALA A 566 5.55 14.71 25.46
N VAL A 567 5.04 13.98 26.45
CA VAL A 567 5.66 13.77 27.76
C VAL A 567 5.63 12.28 28.07
N SER A 568 6.72 11.75 28.59
CA SER A 568 6.78 10.34 28.94
C SER A 568 7.88 10.05 29.96
N ASN A 569 7.76 8.93 30.67
CA ASN A 569 8.83 8.38 31.49
C ASN A 569 9.45 7.10 30.88
N ASP A 570 9.15 6.84 29.60
CA ASP A 570 9.73 5.74 28.82
C ASP A 570 10.92 6.17 27.96
N GLY A 571 11.21 7.47 27.90
CA GLY A 571 12.28 8.05 27.12
C GLY A 571 13.62 8.08 27.86
N VAL A 572 14.64 8.62 27.20
CA VAL A 572 15.94 8.86 27.81
C VAL A 572 15.77 9.92 28.92
N PRO A 573 16.17 9.64 30.17
CA PRO A 573 16.01 10.58 31.27
C PRO A 573 16.73 11.91 31.01
N MET A 574 16.11 13.02 31.42
CA MET A 574 16.67 14.37 31.32
C MET A 574 17.38 14.73 32.62
N GLY A 575 18.70 14.49 32.70
CA GLY A 575 19.46 14.73 33.93
C GLY A 575 18.95 13.86 35.07
N ASP A 576 18.55 14.48 36.19
CA ASP A 576 17.98 13.78 37.36
C ASP A 576 16.46 13.52 37.24
N SER A 577 15.82 13.93 36.13
CA SER A 577 14.39 13.71 35.88
C SER A 577 14.15 12.44 35.07
N ASP A 578 13.34 11.53 35.61
CA ASP A 578 12.84 10.32 34.93
C ASP A 578 11.81 10.63 33.83
N THR A 579 11.53 11.90 33.54
CA THR A 579 10.55 12.33 32.54
C THR A 579 11.25 13.04 31.37
N SER A 580 10.95 12.59 30.15
CA SER A 580 11.29 13.26 28.90
C SER A 580 10.14 14.13 28.41
N LEU A 581 10.48 15.32 27.91
CA LEU A 581 9.58 16.25 27.23
C LEU A 581 10.05 16.40 25.79
N ARG A 582 9.09 16.36 24.87
CA ARG A 582 9.29 16.64 23.45
C ARG A 582 8.28 17.69 22.99
N ILE A 583 8.79 18.74 22.36
CA ILE A 583 7.99 19.76 21.68
C ILE A 583 8.53 19.87 20.27
N ALA A 584 7.68 19.71 19.26
CA ALA A 584 8.09 19.88 17.88
C ALA A 584 7.08 20.73 17.10
N GLY A 585 7.56 21.43 16.09
CA GLY A 585 6.77 22.19 15.15
C GLY A 585 7.35 22.07 13.76
N GLU A 586 6.49 21.96 12.76
CA GLU A 586 6.89 21.92 11.36
C GLU A 586 6.00 22.84 10.53
N LEU A 587 6.65 23.64 9.68
CA LEU A 587 6.02 24.50 8.70
C LEU A 587 6.45 24.06 7.31
N GLY A 588 5.50 23.73 6.45
CA GLY A 588 5.73 23.24 5.11
C GLY A 588 4.94 23.99 4.04
N PHE A 589 5.52 24.07 2.85
CA PHE A 589 4.81 24.39 1.61
C PHE A 589 5.10 23.32 0.58
N THR A 590 4.04 22.71 0.06
CA THR A 590 4.08 21.73 -1.02
C THR A 590 3.58 22.37 -2.30
N TYR A 591 4.44 22.46 -3.31
CA TYR A 591 4.10 22.82 -4.67
C TYR A 591 3.72 21.55 -5.45
N VAL A 592 2.49 21.52 -5.97
CA VAL A 592 1.97 20.34 -6.67
C VAL A 592 2.15 20.52 -8.17
N ILE A 593 2.93 19.63 -8.79
CA ILE A 593 3.23 19.67 -10.23
C ILE A 593 2.16 18.90 -11.00
N ASN A 594 1.75 17.75 -10.46
CA ASN A 594 0.66 16.92 -10.96
C ASN A 594 0.09 16.10 -9.79
N GLN A 595 -0.90 15.24 -10.05
CA GLN A 595 -1.59 14.45 -9.02
C GLN A 595 -0.68 13.59 -8.11
N VAL A 596 0.52 13.25 -8.60
CA VAL A 596 1.44 12.28 -7.98
C VAL A 596 2.84 12.84 -7.75
N SER A 597 3.11 14.06 -8.21
CA SER A 597 4.43 14.68 -8.15
C SER A 597 4.34 16.07 -7.53
N GLY A 598 5.26 16.35 -6.63
CA GLY A 598 5.32 17.63 -5.94
C GLY A 598 6.68 17.87 -5.32
N ILE A 599 6.95 19.13 -5.03
CA ILE A 599 8.14 19.58 -4.30
C ILE A 599 7.67 20.19 -2.99
N ARG A 600 8.20 19.71 -1.88
CA ARG A 600 7.91 20.22 -0.55
C ARG A 600 9.15 20.86 0.05
N LEU A 601 8.99 22.10 0.50
CA LEU A 601 9.96 22.80 1.33
C LEU A 601 9.39 22.90 2.74
N ALA A 602 10.13 22.44 3.74
CA ALA A 602 9.72 22.50 5.13
C ALA A 602 10.83 23.00 6.05
N ALA A 603 10.43 23.66 7.11
CA ALA A 603 11.28 24.02 8.24
C ALA A 603 10.70 23.39 9.50
N ASN A 604 11.55 22.79 10.32
CA ASN A 604 11.15 22.13 11.55
C ASN A 604 11.99 22.61 12.73
N ILE A 605 11.35 22.70 13.89
CA ILE A 605 11.94 23.05 15.16
C ILE A 605 11.51 21.96 16.15
N ALA A 606 12.45 21.45 16.95
CA ALA A 606 12.13 20.49 17.98
C ALA A 606 13.00 20.73 19.21
N GLU A 607 12.42 20.57 20.38
CA GLU A 607 13.11 20.38 21.64
C GLU A 607 12.80 18.96 22.10
N ASP A 608 13.82 18.12 22.21
CA ASP A 608 13.68 16.72 22.61
C ASP A 608 14.69 16.45 23.72
N ALA A 609 14.22 16.10 24.92
CA ALA A 609 15.10 15.83 26.05
C ALA A 609 16.14 16.97 26.31
N GLY A 610 15.74 18.24 26.11
CA GLY A 610 16.58 19.42 26.34
C GLY A 610 17.53 19.73 25.17
N ALA A 611 17.56 18.88 24.14
CA ALA A 611 18.24 19.13 22.90
C ALA A 611 17.35 19.94 21.96
N PHE A 612 17.81 21.15 21.62
CA PHE A 612 17.15 21.98 20.62
C PHE A 612 17.69 21.69 19.21
N VAL A 613 16.78 21.38 18.30
CA VAL A 613 17.06 21.00 16.91
C VAL A 613 16.30 21.94 15.98
N VAL A 614 17.02 22.52 15.03
CA VAL A 614 16.43 23.27 13.91
C VAL A 614 16.83 22.59 12.62
N GLY A 615 15.85 22.35 11.76
CA GLY A 615 16.02 21.69 10.48
C GLY A 615 15.31 22.39 9.34
N ALA A 616 15.82 22.16 8.14
CA ALA A 616 15.13 22.43 6.90
C ALA A 616 15.16 21.17 6.02
N LYS A 617 14.06 20.90 5.34
CA LYS A 617 13.88 19.74 4.46
C LYS A 617 13.42 20.20 3.08
N LEU A 618 14.09 19.72 2.05
CA LEU A 618 13.61 19.75 0.68
C LEU A 618 13.27 18.32 0.28
N GLU A 619 12.02 18.08 -0.08
CA GLU A 619 11.52 16.77 -0.49
C GLU A 619 10.96 16.87 -1.90
N ALA A 620 11.41 15.98 -2.78
CA ALA A 620 10.80 15.79 -4.08
C ALA A 620 10.10 14.44 -4.09
N THR A 621 8.79 14.47 -4.32
CA THR A 621 8.00 13.25 -4.55
C THR A 621 7.80 13.11 -6.05
N TYR A 622 8.20 11.97 -6.59
CA TYR A 622 7.93 11.62 -7.99
C TYR A 622 7.16 10.31 -8.04
N GLY A 623 5.83 10.41 -8.16
CA GLY A 623 5.00 9.24 -8.42
C GLY A 623 4.78 9.04 -9.92
N PHE A 624 4.85 7.80 -10.37
CA PHE A 624 4.44 7.41 -11.72
C PHE A 624 2.96 7.02 -11.80
N LEU A 625 2.35 6.59 -10.68
CA LEU A 625 1.01 6.00 -10.60
C LEU A 625 0.33 6.34 -9.27
N ASP A 626 -0.77 7.11 -9.28
CA ASP A 626 -1.83 7.02 -8.26
C ASP A 626 -2.80 5.98 -8.79
N GLY A 627 -2.33 4.73 -8.79
CA GLY A 627 -3.11 3.62 -9.30
C GLY A 627 -4.26 3.35 -8.34
N ARG A 628 -5.49 3.65 -8.74
CA ARG A 628 -6.62 2.88 -8.22
C ARG A 628 -6.60 1.54 -8.94
N PHE A 629 -6.03 0.51 -8.31
CA PHE A 629 -5.73 -0.74 -9.00
C PHE A 629 -7.00 -1.46 -9.46
N ALA A 630 -6.97 -1.87 -10.73
CA ALA A 630 -7.95 -2.73 -11.37
C ALA A 630 -7.71 -4.20 -10.98
N ARG A 631 -8.78 -5.01 -11.12
CA ARG A 631 -8.89 -6.42 -10.68
C ARG A 631 -7.70 -7.31 -11.00
#